data_AF-A0A8J2K9K6-F1
#
_entry.id   AF-A0A8J2K9K6-F1
#
_cell.length_a   1.000
_cell.length_b   1.000
_cell.length_c   1.000
_cell.angle_alpha   90.00
_cell.angle_beta   90.00
_cell.angle_gamma   90.00
#
_symmetry.space_group_name_H-M   'P 1'
#
loop_
_entity.id
_entity.type
_entity.pdbx_description
1 polymer ?
#
loop_
_entity_poly.entity_id
_entity_poly.type
_entity_poly.pdbx_seq_one_letter_code
_entity_poly.pdbx_strand_id
1 'polypeptide(L)'
;KRKTPDGFNWFIRDFTLAELKTLRIIQQNIGIRPQDYNGFFTIPTFQEYLDVIHRMTFKLNRTIGIVPELKNPSFHNANRPPNFMETLLLQTLARNGHPLNSHYCGNCEATVHGSKYPIPCPHVIVQCLETPTLVYLKSKSDLELLQLVDYQAELLTYEGIKEVAKVAKYYSTSKEYLYVGVAPDLRYNNVTFNKTLVSSLGGFVPPREFAKEVHRHGMKIALYTISDSREPSTRGCAIVPGCEPANKTKEMDYFFKLGVDGLFIENVAESLAILMDFKAKEHSVC
;
A
#
# COMPACT_ATOMS: atom_id res chain seq x y z
N LYS A 1 6.02 17.83 23.54
CA LYS A 1 6.24 16.93 22.38
C LYS A 1 6.95 17.72 21.30
N ARG A 2 7.77 17.16 20.41
CA ARG A 2 8.45 17.95 19.37
C ARG A 2 7.53 18.16 18.17
N LYS A 3 7.65 19.33 17.55
CA LYS A 3 7.03 19.61 16.25
C LYS A 3 7.87 19.02 15.12
N THR A 4 7.23 18.71 14.01
CA THR A 4 7.90 18.41 12.73
C THR A 4 8.63 19.65 12.21
N PRO A 5 9.61 19.49 11.29
CA PRO A 5 10.41 20.60 10.78
C PRO A 5 9.61 21.73 10.12
N ASP A 6 8.45 21.40 9.55
CA ASP A 6 7.50 22.38 8.98
C ASP A 6 6.82 23.27 10.05
N GLY A 7 6.91 22.92 11.33
CA GLY A 7 6.31 23.66 12.45
C GLY A 7 4.79 23.44 12.63
N PHE A 8 4.15 22.66 11.76
CA PHE A 8 2.69 22.49 11.71
C PHE A 8 2.22 21.16 12.31
N ASN A 9 3.08 20.13 12.39
CA ASN A 9 2.71 18.81 12.91
C ASN A 9 3.55 18.39 14.13
N TRP A 10 3.25 17.22 14.69
CA TRP A 10 3.94 16.65 15.87
C TRP A 10 4.45 15.23 15.58
N PHE A 11 5.58 14.85 16.18
CA PHE A 11 6.10 13.49 16.05
C PHE A 11 5.33 12.49 16.92
N ILE A 12 4.74 11.48 16.29
CA ILE A 12 3.97 10.44 16.99
C ILE A 12 4.78 9.69 18.07
N ARG A 13 6.09 9.47 17.84
CA ARG A 13 6.94 8.72 18.79
C ARG A 13 7.14 9.43 20.13
N ASP A 14 6.86 10.73 20.19
CA ASP A 14 7.03 11.50 21.41
C ASP A 14 5.85 11.27 22.36
N PHE A 15 4.74 10.69 21.89
CA PHE A 15 3.56 10.38 22.69
C PHE A 15 3.58 8.94 23.21
N THR A 16 3.05 8.75 24.40
CA THR A 16 2.68 7.44 24.94
C THR A 16 1.38 6.98 24.29
N LEU A 17 1.12 5.67 24.32
CA LEU A 17 -0.16 5.14 23.86
C LEU A 17 -1.35 5.73 24.64
N ALA A 18 -1.20 5.91 25.96
CA ALA A 18 -2.25 6.50 26.79
C ALA A 18 -2.60 7.93 26.35
N GLU A 19 -1.59 8.76 26.04
CA GLU A 19 -1.81 10.10 25.49
C GLU A 19 -2.46 10.04 24.09
N LEU A 20 -2.00 9.15 23.21
CA LEU A 20 -2.62 9.02 21.88
C LEU A 20 -4.09 8.57 21.96
N LYS A 21 -4.44 7.78 22.96
CA LYS A 21 -5.80 7.31 23.21
C LYS A 21 -6.75 8.38 23.75
N THR A 22 -6.25 9.52 24.21
CA THR A 22 -7.12 10.67 24.55
C THR A 22 -7.49 11.50 23.33
N LEU A 23 -6.74 11.38 22.23
CA LEU A 23 -6.98 12.13 21.00
C LEU A 23 -8.17 11.55 20.24
N ARG A 24 -8.89 12.45 19.56
CA ARG A 24 -9.97 12.09 18.62
C ARG A 24 -9.55 12.40 17.20
N ILE A 25 -9.79 11.45 16.30
CA ILE A 25 -9.47 11.58 14.89
C ILE A 25 -10.46 12.55 14.24
N ILE A 26 -9.93 13.46 13.43
CA ILE A 26 -10.70 14.34 12.55
C ILE A 26 -10.23 14.09 11.12
N GLN A 27 -11.17 14.06 10.20
CA GLN A 27 -10.90 14.02 8.78
C GLN A 27 -10.36 15.39 8.35
N GLN A 28 -9.25 15.41 7.60
CA GLN A 28 -8.79 16.67 7.01
C GLN A 28 -9.85 17.18 6.02
N ASN A 29 -10.13 18.49 6.05
CA ASN A 29 -11.07 19.13 5.14
C ASN A 29 -10.42 19.31 3.74
N ILE A 30 -10.33 18.21 3.00
CA ILE A 30 -9.73 18.13 1.67
C ILE A 30 -10.74 17.45 0.75
N GLY A 31 -10.99 18.07 -0.42
CA GLY A 31 -11.86 17.51 -1.45
C GLY A 31 -13.28 17.28 -0.96
N ILE A 32 -13.80 16.08 -1.23
CA ILE A 32 -15.19 15.68 -0.95
C ILE A 32 -15.34 14.76 0.27
N ARG A 33 -14.30 14.72 1.11
CA ARG A 33 -14.22 13.79 2.25
C ARG A 33 -15.26 14.13 3.33
N PRO A 34 -16.13 13.17 3.74
CA PRO A 34 -17.18 13.43 4.71
C PRO A 34 -16.60 13.76 6.09
N GLN A 35 -17.27 14.67 6.79
CA GLN A 35 -16.85 15.15 8.11
C GLN A 35 -17.71 14.57 9.25
N ASP A 36 -18.72 13.76 8.93
CA ASP A 36 -19.76 13.27 9.85
C ASP A 36 -19.21 12.43 11.02
N TYR A 37 -18.02 11.86 10.86
CA TYR A 37 -17.37 11.01 11.86
C TYR A 37 -16.27 11.71 12.66
N ASN A 38 -16.09 13.02 12.47
CA ASN A 38 -15.10 13.78 13.22
C ASN A 38 -15.36 13.65 14.73
N GLY A 39 -14.32 13.31 15.48
CA GLY A 39 -14.42 13.17 16.94
C GLY A 39 -14.85 11.79 17.41
N PHE A 40 -15.35 10.91 16.54
CA PHE A 40 -15.97 9.64 16.96
C PHE A 40 -14.91 8.60 17.33
N PHE A 41 -13.82 8.55 16.57
CA PHE A 41 -12.81 7.50 16.68
C PHE A 41 -11.54 7.98 17.41
N THR A 42 -10.87 7.04 18.06
CA THR A 42 -9.51 7.22 18.60
C THR A 42 -8.50 6.53 17.68
N ILE A 43 -7.21 6.81 17.87
CA ILE A 43 -6.13 6.16 17.11
C ILE A 43 -6.09 4.65 17.44
N PRO A 44 -6.31 3.74 16.48
CA PRO A 44 -6.20 2.31 16.72
C PRO A 44 -4.73 1.88 16.78
N THR A 45 -4.45 0.91 17.63
CA THR A 45 -3.22 0.12 17.58
C THR A 45 -3.34 -0.96 16.51
N PHE A 46 -2.21 -1.52 16.08
CA PHE A 46 -2.23 -2.65 15.16
C PHE A 46 -2.92 -3.89 15.77
N GLN A 47 -2.81 -4.11 17.09
CA GLN A 47 -3.53 -5.17 17.80
C GLN A 47 -5.04 -5.01 17.68
N GLU A 48 -5.57 -3.82 18.01
CA GLU A 48 -7.02 -3.57 17.93
C GLU A 48 -7.54 -3.70 16.50
N TYR A 49 -6.73 -3.32 15.51
CA TYR A 49 -7.05 -3.54 14.10
C TYR A 49 -7.14 -5.03 13.76
N LEU A 50 -6.17 -5.86 14.18
CA LEU A 50 -6.23 -7.31 13.99
C LEU A 50 -7.47 -7.91 14.66
N ASP A 51 -7.81 -7.47 15.87
CA ASP A 51 -9.00 -7.94 16.57
C ASP A 51 -10.29 -7.63 15.75
N VAL A 52 -10.37 -6.46 15.10
CA VAL A 52 -11.48 -6.13 14.19
C VAL A 52 -11.49 -7.08 13.00
N ILE A 53 -10.36 -7.29 12.34
CA ILE A 53 -10.27 -8.15 11.15
C ILE A 53 -10.63 -9.60 11.48
N HIS A 54 -10.18 -10.12 12.62
CA HIS A 54 -10.52 -11.46 13.09
C HIS A 54 -12.03 -11.59 13.37
N ARG A 55 -12.62 -10.61 14.08
CA ARG A 55 -14.07 -10.58 14.31
C ARG A 55 -14.87 -10.49 13.00
N MET A 56 -14.42 -9.70 12.04
CA MET A 56 -15.08 -9.59 10.74
C MET A 56 -14.94 -10.89 9.94
N THR A 57 -13.78 -11.56 10.04
CA THR A 57 -13.56 -12.86 9.41
C THR A 57 -14.56 -13.91 9.93
N PHE A 58 -14.74 -13.96 11.25
CA PHE A 58 -15.74 -14.80 11.88
C PHE A 58 -17.16 -14.44 11.42
N LYS A 59 -17.55 -13.16 11.53
CA LYS A 59 -18.92 -12.71 11.21
C LYS A 59 -19.31 -12.91 9.75
N LEU A 60 -18.37 -12.75 8.82
CA LEU A 60 -18.63 -12.85 7.39
C LEU A 60 -18.36 -14.25 6.83
N ASN A 61 -17.86 -15.17 7.66
CA ASN A 61 -17.42 -16.50 7.24
C ASN A 61 -16.48 -16.48 6.02
N ARG A 62 -15.60 -15.47 5.96
CA ARG A 62 -14.57 -15.31 4.92
C ARG A 62 -13.43 -14.46 5.45
N THR A 63 -12.21 -14.67 4.97
CA THR A 63 -11.08 -13.81 5.34
C THR A 63 -11.17 -12.43 4.68
N ILE A 64 -10.63 -11.43 5.38
CA ILE A 64 -10.32 -10.11 4.82
C ILE A 64 -8.82 -9.92 4.97
N GLY A 65 -8.08 -10.05 3.87
CA GLY A 65 -6.63 -9.84 3.89
C GLY A 65 -6.25 -8.42 4.29
N ILE A 66 -5.03 -8.24 4.79
CA ILE A 66 -4.50 -6.95 5.25
C ILE A 66 -3.18 -6.62 4.57
N VAL A 67 -2.93 -5.33 4.35
CA VAL A 67 -1.69 -4.84 3.71
C VAL A 67 -1.01 -3.79 4.59
N PRO A 68 -0.48 -4.15 5.78
CA PRO A 68 0.13 -3.19 6.68
C PRO A 68 1.37 -2.53 6.06
N GLU A 69 1.47 -1.21 6.17
CA GLU A 69 2.65 -0.44 5.78
C GLU A 69 3.50 -0.10 7.01
N LEU A 70 4.80 -0.39 6.98
CA LEU A 70 5.72 0.22 7.94
C LEU A 70 6.13 1.61 7.44
N LYS A 71 5.67 2.66 8.13
CA LYS A 71 6.00 4.05 7.78
C LYS A 71 7.36 4.46 8.34
N ASN A 72 8.31 4.74 7.45
CA ASN A 72 9.67 5.21 7.76
C ASN A 72 10.40 4.40 8.87
N PRO A 73 10.60 3.06 8.70
CA PRO A 73 11.33 2.24 9.65
C PRO A 73 12.68 2.80 10.06
N SER A 74 13.51 3.30 9.13
CA SER A 74 14.82 3.90 9.45
C SER A 74 14.72 4.99 10.50
N PHE A 75 13.77 5.92 10.33
CA PHE A 75 13.49 6.97 11.29
C PHE A 75 13.12 6.37 12.64
N HIS A 76 12.19 5.42 12.70
CA HIS A 76 11.68 4.83 13.95
C HIS A 76 12.64 3.87 14.66
N ASN A 77 13.54 3.26 13.91
CA ASN A 77 14.60 2.40 14.41
C ASN A 77 15.78 3.24 14.94
N ALA A 78 15.90 4.51 14.55
CA ALA A 78 16.90 5.41 15.11
C ALA A 78 16.78 5.48 16.64
N ASN A 79 17.90 5.21 17.33
CA ASN A 79 18.00 5.13 18.79
C ASN A 79 17.19 3.98 19.43
N ARG A 80 16.89 2.93 18.67
CA ARG A 80 16.30 1.68 19.15
C ARG A 80 17.17 0.50 18.72
N PRO A 81 16.91 -0.72 19.24
CA PRO A 81 17.52 -1.91 18.69
C PRO A 81 17.31 -1.98 17.16
N PRO A 82 18.28 -2.53 16.41
CA PRO A 82 18.14 -2.69 14.96
C PRO A 82 16.85 -3.43 14.58
N ASN A 83 16.17 -2.95 13.54
CA ASN A 83 14.94 -3.54 13.01
C ASN A 83 13.78 -3.60 14.04
N PHE A 84 13.69 -2.59 14.92
CA PHE A 84 12.69 -2.54 15.97
C PHE A 84 11.24 -2.62 15.43
N MET A 85 10.90 -1.84 14.41
CA MET A 85 9.54 -1.84 13.84
C MET A 85 9.20 -3.19 13.20
N GLU A 86 10.14 -3.75 12.45
CA GLU A 86 10.01 -5.05 11.79
C GLU A 86 9.80 -6.16 12.80
N THR A 87 10.62 -6.18 13.85
CA THR A 87 10.51 -7.15 14.95
C THR A 87 9.15 -7.03 15.64
N LEU A 88 8.71 -5.80 15.93
CA LEU A 88 7.42 -5.55 16.58
C LEU A 88 6.24 -6.01 15.71
N LEU A 89 6.29 -5.80 14.40
CA LEU A 89 5.29 -6.30 13.46
C LEU A 89 5.22 -7.83 13.50
N LEU A 90 6.36 -8.52 13.32
CA LEU A 90 6.42 -9.97 13.30
C LEU A 90 5.93 -10.57 14.62
N GLN A 91 6.37 -10.04 15.76
CA GLN A 91 5.91 -10.48 17.08
C GLN A 91 4.40 -10.26 17.27
N THR A 92 3.86 -9.16 16.74
CA THR A 92 2.42 -8.89 16.86
C THR A 92 1.61 -9.85 15.99
N LEU A 93 2.03 -10.11 14.75
CA LEU A 93 1.41 -11.13 13.90
C LEU A 93 1.46 -12.53 14.53
N ALA A 94 2.64 -12.97 14.99
CA ALA A 94 2.82 -14.28 15.62
C ALA A 94 1.96 -14.45 16.89
N ARG A 95 1.90 -13.44 17.76
CA ARG A 95 1.02 -13.47 18.96
C ARG A 95 -0.46 -13.57 18.62
N ASN A 96 -0.85 -13.16 17.41
CA ASN A 96 -2.22 -13.25 16.89
C ASN A 96 -2.44 -14.48 16.00
N GLY A 97 -1.50 -15.44 16.05
CA GLY A 97 -1.61 -16.73 15.38
C GLY A 97 -1.36 -16.72 13.88
N HIS A 98 -0.94 -15.58 13.31
CA HIS A 98 -0.56 -15.53 11.90
C HIS A 98 0.73 -16.31 11.66
N PRO A 99 0.77 -17.17 10.64
CA PRO A 99 1.96 -17.94 10.33
C PRO A 99 3.03 -17.02 9.75
N LEU A 100 4.23 -17.04 10.35
CA LEU A 100 5.40 -16.33 9.81
C LEU A 100 6.27 -17.24 8.94
N ASN A 101 6.03 -18.54 8.95
CA ASN A 101 6.70 -19.49 8.07
C ASN A 101 5.63 -20.35 7.37
N SER A 102 5.95 -20.78 6.17
CA SER A 102 5.10 -21.59 5.28
C SER A 102 4.82 -22.99 5.81
N HIS A 103 5.61 -23.45 6.79
CA HIS A 103 5.50 -24.78 7.37
C HIS A 103 4.51 -24.85 8.54
N TYR A 104 4.09 -23.71 9.08
CA TYR A 104 3.18 -23.61 10.20
C TYR A 104 1.77 -23.23 9.73
N CYS A 105 0.79 -24.06 10.06
CA CYS A 105 -0.61 -23.68 9.91
C CYS A 105 -0.95 -22.68 11.02
N GLY A 106 -1.29 -21.44 10.65
CA GLY A 106 -1.67 -20.40 11.61
C GLY A 106 -2.85 -20.81 12.49
N ASN A 107 -2.94 -20.22 13.68
CA ASN A 107 -3.93 -20.52 14.71
C ASN A 107 -4.71 -19.26 15.13
N CYS A 108 -5.13 -18.46 14.16
CA CYS A 108 -5.86 -17.22 14.42
C CYS A 108 -7.20 -17.49 15.11
N GLU A 109 -7.58 -16.60 16.02
CA GLU A 109 -8.81 -16.70 16.82
C GLU A 109 -9.57 -15.38 16.80
N ALA A 110 -10.89 -15.43 16.64
CA ALA A 110 -11.75 -14.28 16.87
C ALA A 110 -12.33 -14.32 18.29
N THR A 111 -12.28 -13.17 19.00
CA THR A 111 -13.02 -13.02 20.27
C THR A 111 -14.37 -12.36 20.00
N VAL A 112 -15.46 -13.07 20.27
CA VAL A 112 -16.85 -12.61 20.09
C VAL A 112 -17.62 -12.87 21.38
N HIS A 113 -18.18 -11.82 21.98
CA HIS A 113 -18.91 -11.88 23.26
C HIS A 113 -18.15 -12.58 24.40
N GLY A 114 -16.81 -12.43 24.43
CA GLY A 114 -15.94 -13.04 25.46
C GLY A 114 -15.51 -14.48 25.17
N SER A 115 -16.06 -15.11 24.13
CA SER A 115 -15.67 -16.45 23.68
C SER A 115 -14.71 -16.37 22.49
N LYS A 116 -13.79 -17.34 22.42
CA LYS A 116 -12.82 -17.45 21.32
C LYS A 116 -13.27 -18.49 20.30
N TYR A 117 -13.10 -18.17 19.03
CA TYR A 117 -13.45 -19.04 17.91
C TYR A 117 -12.27 -19.16 16.95
N PRO A 118 -11.82 -20.38 16.62
CA PRO A 118 -10.83 -20.57 15.55
C PRO A 118 -11.34 -20.01 14.23
N ILE A 119 -10.47 -19.31 13.51
CA ILE A 119 -10.76 -18.76 12.19
C ILE A 119 -9.59 -19.05 11.24
N PRO A 120 -9.83 -19.09 9.91
CA PRO A 120 -8.74 -19.02 8.97
C PRO A 120 -7.97 -17.70 9.17
N CYS A 121 -6.64 -17.78 9.20
CA CYS A 121 -5.83 -16.57 9.33
C CYS A 121 -6.02 -15.66 8.11
N PRO A 122 -6.33 -14.37 8.32
CA PRO A 122 -6.31 -13.40 7.24
C PRO A 122 -4.96 -13.37 6.54
N HIS A 123 -4.96 -13.30 5.21
CA HIS A 123 -3.73 -13.17 4.44
C HIS A 123 -3.07 -11.81 4.72
N VAL A 124 -1.73 -11.79 4.83
CA VAL A 124 -0.95 -10.59 5.15
C VAL A 124 0.07 -10.34 4.05
N ILE A 125 0.03 -9.14 3.47
CA ILE A 125 1.07 -8.64 2.57
C ILE A 125 1.72 -7.42 3.25
N VAL A 126 2.99 -7.48 3.59
CA VAL A 126 3.65 -6.33 4.25
C VAL A 126 4.23 -5.41 3.20
N GLN A 127 3.87 -4.12 3.26
CA GLN A 127 4.42 -3.11 2.35
C GLN A 127 5.37 -2.14 3.04
N CYS A 128 6.37 -1.66 2.31
CA CYS A 128 7.30 -0.62 2.77
C CYS A 128 7.96 0.11 1.58
N LEU A 129 8.28 1.39 1.77
CA LEU A 129 9.13 2.15 0.84
C LEU A 129 10.61 1.76 0.96
N GLU A 130 11.07 1.36 2.15
CA GLU A 130 12.47 1.09 2.43
C GLU A 130 12.83 -0.36 2.07
N THR A 131 13.55 -0.57 0.97
CA THR A 131 14.01 -1.91 0.53
C THR A 131 14.77 -2.68 1.61
N PRO A 132 15.68 -2.06 2.42
CA PRO A 132 16.36 -2.79 3.51
C PRO A 132 15.42 -3.42 4.54
N THR A 133 14.28 -2.78 4.83
CA THR A 133 13.23 -3.35 5.70
C THR A 133 12.64 -4.61 5.10
N LEU A 134 12.36 -4.63 3.80
CA LEU A 134 11.82 -5.81 3.12
C LEU A 134 12.84 -6.95 3.06
N VAL A 135 14.12 -6.64 2.82
CA VAL A 135 15.22 -7.62 2.90
C VAL A 135 15.26 -8.26 4.29
N TYR A 136 15.18 -7.46 5.35
CA TYR A 136 15.16 -7.99 6.71
C TYR A 136 13.94 -8.88 6.96
N LEU A 137 12.72 -8.42 6.62
CA LEU A 137 11.49 -9.20 6.81
C LEU A 137 11.52 -10.54 6.05
N LYS A 138 12.05 -10.54 4.81
CA LYS A 138 12.25 -11.77 4.03
C LYS A 138 13.23 -12.73 4.70
N SER A 139 14.25 -12.22 5.39
CA SER A 139 15.21 -13.07 6.12
C SER A 139 14.63 -13.68 7.40
N LYS A 140 13.47 -13.20 7.88
CA LYS A 140 12.85 -13.59 9.15
C LYS A 140 11.50 -14.26 9.02
N SER A 141 10.90 -14.24 7.83
CA SER A 141 9.56 -14.77 7.60
C SER A 141 9.32 -15.11 6.12
N ASP A 142 8.34 -15.97 5.89
CA ASP A 142 7.79 -16.31 4.58
C ASP A 142 6.58 -15.42 4.22
N LEU A 143 6.41 -14.28 4.91
CA LEU A 143 5.35 -13.32 4.60
C LEU A 143 5.52 -12.81 3.17
N GLU A 144 4.40 -12.62 2.47
CA GLU A 144 4.43 -11.97 1.18
C GLU A 144 4.75 -10.46 1.36
N LEU A 145 5.70 -9.96 0.57
CA LEU A 145 6.18 -8.59 0.67
C LEU A 145 5.82 -7.78 -0.57
N LEU A 146 5.53 -6.50 -0.36
CA LEU A 146 5.24 -5.52 -1.39
C LEU A 146 6.24 -4.37 -1.29
N GLN A 147 7.01 -4.16 -2.36
CA GLN A 147 7.84 -2.96 -2.49
C GLN A 147 6.98 -1.80 -2.94
N LEU A 148 6.79 -0.82 -2.04
CA LEU A 148 6.20 0.45 -2.40
C LEU A 148 7.29 1.31 -3.05
N VAL A 149 7.01 1.91 -4.20
CA VAL A 149 7.94 2.74 -4.96
C VAL A 149 7.27 4.06 -5.29
N ASP A 150 7.86 5.12 -4.76
CA ASP A 150 7.45 6.49 -5.02
C ASP A 150 8.58 7.16 -5.83
N TYR A 151 9.27 8.13 -5.26
CA TYR A 151 10.31 8.90 -5.95
C TYR A 151 11.69 8.22 -6.04
N GLN A 152 11.82 6.96 -5.64
CA GLN A 152 13.07 6.20 -5.77
C GLN A 152 13.34 5.84 -7.24
N ALA A 153 13.95 6.78 -7.98
CA ALA A 153 14.17 6.66 -9.42
C ALA A 153 14.87 5.35 -9.82
N GLU A 154 15.83 4.87 -9.03
CA GLU A 154 16.54 3.62 -9.33
C GLU A 154 15.57 2.43 -9.40
N LEU A 155 14.54 2.38 -8.54
CA LEU A 155 13.56 1.30 -8.48
C LEU A 155 12.53 1.34 -9.61
N LEU A 156 12.48 2.42 -10.40
CA LEU A 156 11.59 2.62 -11.55
C LEU A 156 12.26 2.26 -12.89
N THR A 157 13.50 1.75 -12.84
CA THR A 157 14.27 1.29 -14.00
C THR A 157 14.09 -0.20 -14.27
N TYR A 158 14.48 -0.67 -15.46
CA TYR A 158 14.46 -2.09 -15.78
C TYR A 158 15.26 -2.94 -14.77
N GLU A 159 16.49 -2.54 -14.45
CA GLU A 159 17.29 -3.27 -13.45
C GLU A 159 16.72 -3.10 -12.03
N GLY A 160 16.17 -1.93 -11.71
CA GLY A 160 15.50 -1.69 -10.42
C GLY A 160 14.35 -2.65 -10.15
N ILE A 161 13.45 -2.85 -11.12
CA ILE A 161 12.33 -3.81 -11.01
C ILE A 161 12.86 -5.24 -10.79
N LYS A 162 13.92 -5.62 -11.50
CA LYS A 162 14.56 -6.93 -11.35
C LYS A 162 15.18 -7.11 -9.95
N GLU A 163 15.80 -6.08 -9.39
CA GLU A 163 16.31 -6.13 -8.00
C GLU A 163 15.17 -6.29 -6.99
N VAL A 164 14.04 -5.60 -7.20
CA VAL A 164 12.86 -5.73 -6.34
C VAL A 164 12.30 -7.16 -6.36
N ALA A 165 12.31 -7.83 -7.51
CA ALA A 165 11.85 -9.22 -7.64
C ALA A 165 12.64 -10.21 -6.76
N LYS A 166 13.86 -9.85 -6.36
CA LYS A 166 14.66 -10.67 -5.43
C LYS A 166 14.11 -10.64 -4.01
N VAL A 167 13.27 -9.68 -3.65
CA VAL A 167 12.82 -9.45 -2.26
C VAL A 167 11.30 -9.43 -2.09
N ALA A 168 10.56 -8.95 -3.09
CA ALA A 168 9.12 -8.75 -3.00
C ALA A 168 8.37 -9.59 -4.05
N LYS A 169 7.15 -10.02 -3.70
CA LYS A 169 6.22 -10.67 -4.62
C LYS A 169 5.32 -9.65 -5.33
N TYR A 170 5.14 -8.49 -4.70
CA TYR A 170 4.34 -7.40 -5.24
C TYR A 170 5.19 -6.13 -5.40
N TYR A 171 4.91 -5.40 -6.46
CA TYR A 171 5.46 -4.10 -6.76
C TYR A 171 4.31 -3.09 -6.76
N SER A 172 4.43 -1.99 -6.03
CA SER A 172 3.37 -0.98 -5.98
C SER A 172 3.92 0.40 -6.24
N THR A 173 3.27 1.16 -7.12
CA THR A 173 3.76 2.49 -7.50
C THR A 173 2.63 3.46 -7.84
N SER A 174 2.98 4.74 -7.99
CA SER A 174 2.03 5.77 -8.41
C SER A 174 1.42 5.40 -9.76
N LYS A 175 0.10 5.53 -9.85
CA LYS A 175 -0.65 5.36 -11.11
C LYS A 175 -0.15 6.25 -12.25
N GLU A 176 0.48 7.39 -11.93
CA GLU A 176 0.97 8.36 -12.91
C GLU A 176 2.09 7.79 -13.78
N TYR A 177 2.97 6.95 -13.23
CA TYR A 177 4.08 6.37 -14.01
C TYR A 177 3.59 5.48 -15.17
N LEU A 178 2.44 4.82 -15.00
CA LEU A 178 1.81 3.98 -16.03
C LEU A 178 0.96 4.80 -17.02
N TYR A 179 0.90 6.12 -16.85
CA TYR A 179 0.21 7.01 -17.75
C TYR A 179 1.13 8.05 -18.41
N VAL A 180 1.73 8.95 -17.62
CA VAL A 180 2.61 10.02 -18.13
C VAL A 180 4.08 9.58 -18.28
N GLY A 181 4.48 8.53 -17.56
CA GLY A 181 5.85 8.05 -17.50
C GLY A 181 6.66 8.62 -16.33
N VAL A 182 7.73 7.90 -15.98
CA VAL A 182 8.55 8.17 -14.80
C VAL A 182 9.27 9.52 -14.88
N ALA A 183 10.20 9.70 -15.84
CA ALA A 183 10.98 10.95 -15.91
C ALA A 183 10.10 12.21 -16.00
N PRO A 184 9.00 12.21 -16.77
CA PRO A 184 8.10 13.34 -16.80
C PRO A 184 7.46 13.62 -15.42
N ASP A 185 6.91 12.61 -14.73
CA ASP A 185 6.30 12.78 -13.40
C ASP A 185 7.31 13.25 -12.34
N LEU A 186 8.52 12.69 -12.33
CA LEU A 186 9.59 13.12 -11.41
C LEU A 186 9.93 14.60 -11.60
N ARG A 187 9.93 15.11 -12.85
CA ARG A 187 10.16 16.54 -13.11
C ARG A 187 9.04 17.42 -12.58
N TYR A 188 7.78 17.01 -12.73
CA TYR A 188 6.64 17.75 -12.21
C TYR A 188 6.71 17.89 -10.68
N ASN A 189 7.10 16.81 -10.01
CA ASN A 189 7.25 16.78 -8.55
C ASN A 189 8.58 17.36 -8.04
N ASN A 190 9.37 18.01 -8.91
CA ASN A 190 10.69 18.58 -8.60
C ASN A 190 11.68 17.55 -8.01
N VAL A 191 11.55 16.29 -8.39
CA VAL A 191 12.45 15.22 -7.97
C VAL A 191 13.65 15.17 -8.91
N THR A 192 14.84 15.36 -8.36
CA THR A 192 16.09 15.17 -9.09
C THR A 192 16.54 13.71 -8.99
N PHE A 193 17.14 13.20 -10.06
CA PHE A 193 17.69 11.86 -10.10
C PHE A 193 18.99 11.83 -10.90
N ASN A 194 19.85 10.85 -10.60
CA ASN A 194 21.12 10.69 -11.31
C ASN A 194 20.86 10.04 -12.69
N LYS A 195 20.91 10.84 -13.75
CA LYS A 195 20.66 10.39 -15.13
C LYS A 195 21.65 9.31 -15.59
N THR A 196 22.92 9.41 -15.20
CA THR A 196 23.96 8.43 -15.54
C THR A 196 23.65 7.09 -14.87
N LEU A 197 23.27 7.13 -13.59
CA LEU A 197 22.86 5.92 -12.86
C LEU A 197 21.62 5.29 -13.49
N VAL A 198 20.56 6.07 -13.73
CA VAL A 198 19.34 5.58 -14.39
C VAL A 198 19.66 4.96 -15.76
N SER A 199 20.51 5.60 -16.56
CA SER A 199 20.94 5.05 -17.85
C SER A 199 21.70 3.72 -17.67
N SER A 200 22.57 3.61 -16.66
CA SER A 200 23.32 2.38 -16.39
C SER A 200 22.42 1.23 -15.90
N LEU A 201 21.25 1.56 -15.32
CA LEU A 201 20.23 0.60 -14.87
C LEU A 201 19.20 0.24 -15.95
N GLY A 202 19.49 0.55 -17.23
CA GLY A 202 18.63 0.23 -18.37
C GLY A 202 17.57 1.30 -18.69
N GLY A 203 17.56 2.42 -17.98
CA GLY A 203 16.56 3.48 -18.15
C GLY A 203 15.22 3.17 -17.50
N PHE A 204 14.30 4.14 -17.53
CA PHE A 204 12.96 3.96 -17.00
C PHE A 204 12.08 3.14 -17.92
N VAL A 205 11.19 2.34 -17.32
CA VAL A 205 10.25 1.51 -18.09
C VAL A 205 9.14 2.38 -18.70
N PRO A 206 8.81 2.21 -20.00
CA PRO A 206 7.72 2.94 -20.63
C PRO A 206 6.34 2.63 -20.01
N PRO A 207 5.42 3.61 -19.96
CA PRO A 207 4.11 3.46 -19.31
C PRO A 207 3.33 2.19 -19.67
N ARG A 208 3.25 1.87 -20.96
CA ARG A 208 2.47 0.73 -21.49
C ARG A 208 3.15 -0.62 -21.31
N GLU A 209 4.44 -0.62 -20.95
CA GLU A 209 5.23 -1.82 -20.73
C GLU A 209 5.42 -2.13 -19.26
N PHE A 210 5.16 -1.16 -18.37
CA PHE A 210 5.47 -1.24 -16.95
C PHE A 210 4.91 -2.49 -16.26
N ALA A 211 3.61 -2.76 -16.42
CA ALA A 211 2.97 -3.94 -15.84
C ALA A 211 3.57 -5.24 -16.41
N LYS A 212 3.81 -5.29 -17.72
CA LYS A 212 4.43 -6.45 -18.38
C LYS A 212 5.86 -6.69 -17.91
N GLU A 213 6.62 -5.63 -17.64
CA GLU A 213 7.96 -5.73 -17.10
C GLU A 213 7.94 -6.32 -15.70
N VAL A 214 7.07 -5.81 -14.81
CA VAL A 214 6.89 -6.37 -13.46
C VAL A 214 6.51 -7.85 -13.53
N HIS A 215 5.56 -8.21 -14.40
CA HIS A 215 5.14 -9.60 -14.60
C HIS A 215 6.24 -10.50 -15.14
N ARG A 216 7.14 -9.99 -15.97
CA ARG A 216 8.28 -10.76 -16.52
C ARG A 216 9.18 -11.32 -15.42
N HIS A 217 9.24 -10.65 -14.27
CA HIS A 217 10.00 -11.10 -13.10
C HIS A 217 9.15 -11.88 -12.07
N GLY A 218 7.95 -12.33 -12.46
CA GLY A 218 7.07 -13.16 -11.61
C GLY A 218 6.38 -12.40 -10.48
N MET A 219 6.47 -11.07 -10.46
CA MET A 219 5.78 -10.21 -9.50
C MET A 219 4.39 -9.82 -9.98
N LYS A 220 3.54 -9.37 -9.06
CA LYS A 220 2.28 -8.69 -9.35
C LYS A 220 2.42 -7.18 -9.16
N ILE A 221 1.69 -6.38 -9.92
CA ILE A 221 1.70 -4.93 -9.80
C ILE A 221 0.41 -4.38 -9.18
N ALA A 222 0.55 -3.51 -8.19
CA ALA A 222 -0.54 -2.69 -7.67
C ALA A 222 -0.28 -1.20 -7.93
N LEU A 223 -1.33 -0.40 -8.08
CA LEU A 223 -1.19 1.05 -8.21
C LEU A 223 -1.84 1.79 -7.05
N TYR A 224 -1.25 2.92 -6.67
CA TYR A 224 -1.82 3.85 -5.71
C TYR A 224 -1.89 5.28 -6.28
N THR A 225 -2.85 6.12 -5.90
CA THR A 225 -4.16 5.81 -5.31
C THR A 225 -5.24 6.27 -6.28
N ILE A 226 -6.23 5.40 -6.55
CA ILE A 226 -7.40 5.78 -7.35
C ILE A 226 -8.40 6.47 -6.43
N SER A 227 -8.62 7.76 -6.69
CA SER A 227 -9.50 8.60 -5.88
C SER A 227 -10.97 8.23 -6.01
N ASP A 228 -11.81 8.80 -5.16
CA ASP A 228 -13.26 8.81 -5.35
C ASP A 228 -13.64 9.54 -6.65
N SER A 229 -14.68 9.09 -7.38
CA SER A 229 -15.09 9.74 -8.64
C SER A 229 -15.66 11.14 -8.48
N ARG A 230 -16.05 11.52 -7.26
CA ARG A 230 -16.45 12.89 -6.92
C ARG A 230 -15.24 13.83 -6.80
N GLU A 231 -14.03 13.28 -6.78
CA GLU A 231 -12.79 14.04 -6.88
C GLU A 231 -12.29 13.99 -8.33
N PRO A 232 -11.59 15.05 -8.79
CA PRO A 232 -10.89 14.98 -10.06
C PRO A 232 -9.94 13.77 -10.03
N SER A 233 -9.97 12.94 -11.08
CA SER A 233 -9.06 11.78 -11.21
C SER A 233 -7.58 12.19 -11.11
N THR A 234 -7.29 13.46 -11.39
CA THR A 234 -5.97 14.10 -11.53
C THR A 234 -4.96 13.34 -12.39
N ARG A 235 -5.42 12.29 -13.09
CA ARG A 235 -4.59 11.42 -13.89
C ARG A 235 -4.07 12.17 -15.11
N GLY A 236 -2.76 12.14 -15.32
CA GLY A 236 -2.14 12.86 -16.43
C GLY A 236 -1.83 14.33 -16.15
N CYS A 237 -2.29 14.86 -15.02
CA CYS A 237 -2.16 16.28 -14.72
C CYS A 237 -0.73 16.68 -14.34
N ALA A 238 0.21 15.72 -14.20
CA ALA A 238 1.60 16.07 -13.97
C ALA A 238 2.16 16.95 -15.11
N ILE A 239 1.71 16.79 -16.37
CA ILE A 239 2.36 17.48 -17.51
C ILE A 239 1.43 17.81 -18.65
N VAL A 240 0.32 17.09 -18.82
CA VAL A 240 -0.62 17.34 -19.93
C VAL A 240 -1.79 18.16 -19.42
N PRO A 241 -1.95 19.44 -19.83
CA PRO A 241 -3.17 20.18 -19.56
C PRO A 241 -4.35 19.46 -20.22
N GLY A 242 -5.38 19.10 -19.43
CA GLY A 242 -6.49 18.26 -19.86
C GLY A 242 -6.34 16.82 -19.37
N CYS A 243 -6.81 16.57 -18.15
CA CYS A 243 -6.62 15.31 -17.46
C CYS A 243 -7.56 14.25 -18.02
N GLU A 244 -7.04 13.41 -18.92
CA GLU A 244 -7.75 12.27 -19.47
C GLU A 244 -7.37 10.99 -18.71
N PRO A 245 -8.36 10.15 -18.33
CA PRO A 245 -9.79 10.35 -18.53
C PRO A 245 -10.42 11.24 -17.45
N ALA A 246 -11.43 12.02 -17.85
CA ALA A 246 -12.20 12.85 -16.93
C ALA A 246 -13.06 12.06 -15.91
N ASN A 247 -13.05 10.72 -15.95
CA ASN A 247 -13.79 9.89 -15.00
C ASN A 247 -13.04 8.62 -14.59
N LYS A 248 -13.35 8.17 -13.37
CA LYS A 248 -12.75 7.02 -12.71
C LYS A 248 -12.94 5.69 -13.45
N THR A 249 -14.09 5.47 -14.08
CA THR A 249 -14.38 4.23 -14.83
C THR A 249 -13.38 4.04 -15.96
N LYS A 250 -13.21 5.05 -16.82
CA LYS A 250 -12.22 5.01 -17.90
C LYS A 250 -10.78 4.91 -17.37
N GLU A 251 -10.51 5.51 -16.21
CA GLU A 251 -9.19 5.43 -15.58
C GLU A 251 -8.87 3.98 -15.20
N MET A 252 -9.78 3.33 -14.48
CA MET A 252 -9.65 1.95 -14.05
C MET A 252 -9.61 0.99 -15.25
N ASP A 253 -10.50 1.16 -16.25
CA ASP A 253 -10.52 0.38 -17.48
C ASP A 253 -9.15 0.37 -18.19
N TYR A 254 -8.47 1.52 -18.23
CA TYR A 254 -7.14 1.60 -18.81
C TYR A 254 -6.11 0.78 -18.04
N PHE A 255 -6.11 0.87 -16.69
CA PHE A 255 -5.16 0.11 -15.87
C PHE A 255 -5.44 -1.40 -15.92
N PHE A 256 -6.72 -1.80 -15.98
CA PHE A 256 -7.10 -3.18 -16.20
C PHE A 256 -6.57 -3.71 -17.53
N LYS A 257 -6.71 -2.95 -18.61
CA LYS A 257 -6.18 -3.30 -19.95
C LYS A 257 -4.65 -3.37 -20.00
N LEU A 258 -3.95 -2.63 -19.14
CA LEU A 258 -2.50 -2.76 -18.99
C LEU A 258 -2.08 -4.02 -18.23
N GLY A 259 -3.02 -4.73 -17.59
CA GLY A 259 -2.73 -5.92 -16.79
C GLY A 259 -2.38 -5.62 -15.33
N VAL A 260 -2.85 -4.50 -14.77
CA VAL A 260 -2.62 -4.20 -13.35
C VAL A 260 -3.39 -5.18 -12.46
N ASP A 261 -2.72 -5.79 -11.47
CA ASP A 261 -3.29 -6.85 -10.62
C ASP A 261 -4.09 -6.31 -9.42
N GLY A 262 -3.75 -5.11 -8.94
CA GLY A 262 -4.35 -4.52 -7.75
C GLY A 262 -4.41 -2.99 -7.79
N LEU A 263 -5.35 -2.42 -7.07
CA LEU A 263 -5.51 -0.97 -6.94
C LEU A 263 -5.75 -0.61 -5.47
N PHE A 264 -4.99 0.36 -4.95
CA PHE A 264 -5.35 1.07 -3.74
C PHE A 264 -6.34 2.18 -4.10
N ILE A 265 -7.50 2.17 -3.46
CA ILE A 265 -8.67 2.95 -3.86
C ILE A 265 -9.32 3.62 -2.65
N GLU A 266 -9.88 4.82 -2.82
CA GLU A 266 -10.59 5.52 -1.74
C GLU A 266 -12.07 5.07 -1.62
N ASN A 267 -12.75 4.80 -2.75
CA ASN A 267 -14.16 4.33 -2.75
C ASN A 267 -14.27 2.88 -3.23
N VAL A 268 -14.35 1.97 -2.25
CA VAL A 268 -14.36 0.51 -2.49
C VAL A 268 -15.62 0.04 -3.22
N ALA A 269 -16.80 0.50 -2.80
CA ALA A 269 -18.06 0.03 -3.37
C ALA A 269 -18.18 0.38 -4.86
N GLU A 270 -17.85 1.63 -5.21
CA GLU A 270 -17.84 2.09 -6.60
C GLU A 270 -16.84 1.31 -7.45
N SER A 271 -15.60 1.18 -6.99
CA SER A 271 -14.55 0.48 -7.75
C SER A 271 -14.86 -1.00 -7.95
N LEU A 272 -15.55 -1.65 -7.00
CA LEU A 272 -16.02 -3.02 -7.17
C LEU A 272 -17.07 -3.12 -8.28
N ALA A 273 -18.02 -2.19 -8.35
CA ALA A 273 -19.00 -2.13 -9.44
C ALA A 273 -18.32 -1.96 -10.81
N ILE A 274 -17.36 -1.03 -10.92
CA ILE A 274 -16.57 -0.83 -12.14
C ILE A 274 -15.83 -2.10 -12.56
N LEU A 275 -15.20 -2.81 -11.61
CA LEU A 275 -14.51 -4.07 -11.89
C LEU A 275 -15.46 -5.16 -12.39
N MET A 276 -16.65 -5.27 -11.80
CA MET A 276 -17.67 -6.25 -12.23
C MET A 276 -18.13 -5.96 -13.66
N ASP A 277 -18.41 -4.70 -13.99
CA ASP A 277 -18.80 -4.27 -15.33
C ASP A 277 -17.71 -4.54 -16.38
N PHE A 278 -16.44 -4.26 -16.02
CA PHE A 278 -15.30 -4.55 -16.89
C PHE A 278 -15.21 -6.05 -17.20
N LYS A 279 -15.28 -6.92 -16.18
CA LYS A 279 -15.22 -8.37 -16.36
C LYS A 279 -16.40 -8.93 -17.17
N ALA A 280 -17.60 -8.39 -16.97
CA ALA A 280 -18.78 -8.79 -17.73
C ALA A 280 -18.62 -8.50 -19.24
N LYS A 281 -18.01 -7.36 -19.60
CA LYS A 281 -17.73 -7.00 -21.00
C LYS A 281 -16.70 -7.93 -21.64
N GLU A 282 -15.62 -8.26 -20.95
CA GLU A 282 -14.60 -9.21 -21.44
C GLU A 282 -15.20 -10.61 -21.73
N HIS A 283 -16.15 -11.05 -20.90
CA HIS A 283 -16.80 -12.35 -21.07
C HIS A 283 -17.91 -12.36 -22.13
N SER A 284 -18.38 -11.18 -22.58
CA SER A 284 -19.44 -11.05 -23.60
C SER A 284 -18.91 -11.02 -25.04
N VAL A 285 -17.59 -11.19 -25.23
CA VAL A 285 -16.92 -11.16 -26.54
C VAL A 285 -16.62 -12.59 -27.06
N CYS A 286 -17.20 -13.62 -26.43
CA CYS A 286 -17.18 -15.01 -26.91
C CYS A 286 -18.48 -15.39 -27.62
#